data_AF-A0A7V2U0M2-F1
#
_entry.id   AF-A0A7V2U0M2-F1
#
_cell.length_a   1.000
_cell.length_b   1.000
_cell.length_c   1.000
_cell.angle_alpha   90.00
_cell.angle_beta   90.00
_cell.angle_gamma   90.00
#
_symmetry.space_group_name_H-M   'P 1'
#
loop_
_entity.id
_entity.type
_entity.pdbx_description
1 polymer ?
#
loop_
_entity_poly.entity_id
_entity_poly.type
_entity_poly.pdbx_seq_one_letter_code
_entity_poly.pdbx_strand_id
1 'polypeptide(L)'
;MPNRRRINPGESVVSIARESGLLPETVWNDPANRGLAARRKDMDAVQPGDELVVPDRRKKEETAATGQKHRFRRKENLGLVIRLEVEPGKKPAEDDRFVLSGSDGYRREKTVKDDQIPGDRYLDLHYSGLRPKKKYTLQVIPGGGGDPETVFKDVPYEELAGLSGKSQSDGEGNSPSSPQGDEPYPEEPDEEAESTG
;
A
#
# COMPACT_ATOMS: atom_id res chain seq x y z
N MET A 1 -11.44 16.39 -15.21
CA MET A 1 -12.51 15.47 -15.59
C MET A 1 -12.33 14.21 -14.74
N PRO A 2 -13.41 13.62 -14.19
CA PRO A 2 -13.30 12.38 -13.43
C PRO A 2 -12.62 11.30 -14.30
N ASN A 3 -11.59 10.67 -13.76
CA ASN A 3 -10.82 9.66 -14.47
C ASN A 3 -11.29 8.27 -14.03
N ARG A 4 -11.61 7.40 -15.00
CA ARG A 4 -11.91 5.98 -14.74
C ARG A 4 -10.61 5.19 -14.83
N ARG A 5 -10.20 4.59 -13.72
CA ARG A 5 -9.02 3.74 -13.62
C ARG A 5 -9.43 2.30 -13.35
N ARG A 6 -8.80 1.37 -14.07
CA ARG A 6 -8.86 -0.06 -13.74
C ARG A 6 -7.80 -0.35 -12.68
N ILE A 7 -8.19 -1.03 -11.61
CA ILE A 7 -7.28 -1.40 -10.51
C ILE A 7 -6.31 -2.46 -11.02
N ASN A 8 -5.02 -2.19 -10.89
CA ASN A 8 -3.96 -3.15 -11.20
C ASN A 8 -3.58 -4.01 -9.97
N PRO A 9 -2.92 -5.17 -10.15
CA PRO A 9 -2.33 -5.91 -9.04
C PRO A 9 -1.47 -5.03 -8.14
N GLY A 10 -1.70 -5.11 -6.82
CA GLY A 10 -1.02 -4.29 -5.82
C GLY A 10 -1.52 -2.85 -5.67
N GLU A 11 -2.46 -2.39 -6.51
CA GLU A 11 -3.12 -1.09 -6.30
C GLU A 11 -4.25 -1.21 -5.27
N SER A 12 -4.36 -0.18 -4.43
CA SER A 12 -5.48 -0.02 -3.51
C SER A 12 -6.18 1.33 -3.70
N VAL A 13 -7.44 1.45 -3.24
CA VAL A 13 -8.16 2.74 -3.21
C VAL A 13 -7.36 3.80 -2.47
N VAL A 14 -6.62 3.42 -1.41
CA VAL A 14 -5.76 4.33 -0.65
C VAL A 14 -4.62 4.87 -1.52
N SER A 15 -3.92 3.99 -2.23
CA SER A 15 -2.81 4.39 -3.11
C SER A 15 -3.26 5.32 -4.24
N ILE A 16 -4.39 5.00 -4.90
CA ILE A 16 -4.95 5.77 -6.01
C ILE A 16 -5.44 7.15 -5.54
N ALA A 17 -6.14 7.19 -4.40
CA ALA A 17 -6.61 8.45 -3.83
C ALA A 17 -5.44 9.36 -3.41
N ARG A 18 -4.38 8.78 -2.83
CA ARG A 18 -3.15 9.50 -2.46
C ARG A 18 -2.50 10.14 -3.68
N GLU A 19 -2.30 9.38 -4.76
CA GLU A 19 -1.77 9.88 -6.03
C GLU A 19 -2.60 11.05 -6.57
N SER A 20 -3.92 10.95 -6.43
CA SER A 20 -4.87 11.96 -6.89
C SER A 20 -5.07 13.14 -5.93
N GLY A 21 -4.37 13.14 -4.78
CA GLY A 21 -4.50 14.18 -3.76
C GLY A 21 -5.91 14.27 -3.13
N LEU A 22 -6.60 13.13 -3.05
CA LEU A 22 -7.94 12.96 -2.49
C LEU A 22 -7.91 12.04 -1.27
N LEU A 23 -9.00 12.07 -0.50
CA LEU A 23 -9.20 11.09 0.56
C LEU A 23 -9.78 9.80 -0.05
N PRO A 24 -9.32 8.61 0.39
CA PRO A 24 -9.87 7.33 -0.03
C PRO A 24 -11.39 7.25 0.14
N GLU A 25 -11.95 7.80 1.23
CA GLU A 25 -13.39 7.88 1.45
C GLU A 25 -14.09 8.78 0.42
N THR A 26 -13.43 9.84 -0.05
CA THR A 26 -13.98 10.71 -1.10
C THR A 26 -14.06 9.98 -2.42
N VAL A 27 -13.06 9.16 -2.74
CA VAL A 27 -13.07 8.32 -3.95
C VAL A 27 -14.11 7.20 -3.80
N TRP A 28 -14.06 6.43 -2.71
CA TRP A 28 -14.95 5.29 -2.48
C TRP A 28 -16.43 5.66 -2.46
N ASN A 29 -16.79 6.75 -1.78
CA ASN A 29 -18.18 7.18 -1.63
C ASN A 29 -18.68 8.03 -2.81
N ASP A 30 -17.89 8.19 -3.88
CA ASP A 30 -18.35 8.89 -5.07
C ASP A 30 -19.57 8.16 -5.66
N PRO A 31 -20.65 8.88 -6.04
CA PRO A 31 -21.84 8.26 -6.62
C PRO A 31 -21.56 7.34 -7.82
N ALA A 32 -20.52 7.63 -8.61
CA ALA A 32 -20.12 6.81 -9.75
C ALA A 32 -19.55 5.44 -9.34
N ASN A 33 -19.09 5.29 -8.10
CA ASN A 33 -18.54 4.05 -7.55
C ASN A 33 -19.56 3.17 -6.82
N ARG A 34 -20.84 3.57 -6.75
CA ARG A 34 -21.89 2.77 -6.10
C ARG A 34 -21.97 1.34 -6.60
N GLY A 35 -21.78 1.13 -7.91
CA GLY A 35 -21.76 -0.21 -8.50
C GLY A 35 -20.59 -1.07 -8.01
N LEU A 36 -19.41 -0.47 -7.83
CA LEU A 36 -18.25 -1.16 -7.25
C LEU A 36 -18.48 -1.43 -5.74
N ALA A 37 -18.95 -0.42 -5.01
CA ALA A 37 -19.23 -0.51 -3.57
C ALA A 37 -20.36 -1.51 -3.24
N ALA A 38 -21.26 -1.79 -4.18
CA ALA A 38 -22.27 -2.83 -4.02
C ALA A 38 -21.70 -4.26 -4.21
N ARG A 39 -20.64 -4.41 -5.00
CA ARG A 39 -19.99 -5.72 -5.25
C ARG A 39 -18.93 -6.07 -4.21
N ARG A 40 -18.32 -5.09 -3.57
CA ARG A 40 -17.23 -5.27 -2.60
C ARG A 40 -17.68 -4.86 -1.21
N LYS A 41 -17.19 -5.57 -0.19
CA LYS A 41 -17.54 -5.34 1.23
C LYS A 41 -17.11 -3.95 1.71
N ASP A 42 -15.91 -3.54 1.34
CA ASP A 42 -15.30 -2.26 1.70
C ASP A 42 -14.20 -1.91 0.68
N MET A 43 -13.62 -0.71 0.84
CA MET A 43 -12.55 -0.22 -0.06
C MET A 43 -11.25 -1.02 0.01
N ASP A 44 -11.07 -1.82 1.06
CA ASP A 44 -9.91 -2.71 1.22
C ASP A 44 -10.10 -4.05 0.52
N ALA A 45 -11.32 -4.35 0.02
CA ALA A 45 -11.66 -5.60 -0.65
C ALA A 45 -11.72 -5.47 -2.19
N VAL A 46 -11.20 -4.37 -2.73
CA VAL A 46 -11.09 -4.20 -4.19
C VAL A 46 -10.10 -5.20 -4.78
N GLN A 47 -10.38 -5.68 -6.00
CA GLN A 47 -9.51 -6.64 -6.69
C GLN A 47 -9.02 -6.09 -8.03
N PRO A 48 -7.92 -6.65 -8.56
CA PRO A 48 -7.45 -6.33 -9.90
C PRO A 48 -8.55 -6.50 -10.95
N GLY A 49 -8.66 -5.53 -11.86
CA GLY A 49 -9.69 -5.48 -12.89
C GLY A 49 -10.96 -4.72 -12.49
N ASP A 50 -11.17 -4.43 -11.21
CA ASP A 50 -12.26 -3.53 -10.79
C ASP A 50 -12.07 -2.13 -11.39
N GLU A 51 -13.17 -1.50 -11.78
CA GLU A 51 -13.17 -0.12 -12.28
C GLU A 51 -13.52 0.86 -11.16
N LEU A 52 -12.61 1.80 -10.91
CA LEU A 52 -12.74 2.86 -9.92
C LEU A 52 -12.77 4.22 -10.62
N VAL A 53 -13.79 5.02 -10.33
CA VAL A 53 -13.88 6.41 -10.77
C VAL A 53 -13.22 7.31 -9.74
N VAL A 54 -12.24 8.08 -10.17
CA VAL A 54 -11.57 9.09 -9.34
C VAL A 54 -12.15 10.46 -9.69
N PRO A 55 -12.86 11.13 -8.76
CA PRO A 55 -13.47 12.42 -9.04
C PRO A 55 -12.41 13.52 -9.18
N ASP A 56 -12.82 14.65 -9.77
CA ASP A 56 -11.98 15.85 -9.79
C ASP A 56 -11.79 16.43 -8.39
N ARG A 57 -10.59 16.95 -8.11
CA ARG A 57 -10.31 17.68 -6.87
C ARG A 57 -11.14 18.95 -6.84
N ARG A 58 -12.03 19.05 -5.85
CA ARG A 58 -12.84 20.25 -5.60
C ARG A 58 -12.16 21.10 -4.54
N LYS A 59 -12.03 22.41 -4.80
CA LYS A 59 -11.62 23.36 -3.76
C LYS A 59 -12.70 23.38 -2.69
N LYS A 60 -12.27 23.34 -1.43
CA LYS A 60 -13.15 23.53 -0.27
C LYS A 60 -12.77 24.86 0.37
N GLU A 61 -13.75 25.73 0.54
CA GLU A 61 -13.62 26.95 1.30
C GLU A 61 -14.24 26.73 2.69
N GLU A 62 -13.57 27.22 3.72
CA GLU A 62 -14.01 27.13 5.11
C GLU A 62 -14.11 28.54 5.67
N THR A 63 -15.26 28.88 6.23
CA THR A 63 -15.45 30.18 6.89
C THR A 63 -14.64 30.19 8.18
N ALA A 64 -13.60 31.02 8.21
CA ALA A 64 -12.74 31.19 9.36
C ALA A 64 -12.90 32.61 9.91
N ALA A 65 -13.29 32.75 11.19
CA ALA A 65 -13.42 34.05 11.83
C ALA A 65 -12.07 34.79 11.84
N THR A 66 -12.06 36.01 11.33
CA THR A 66 -10.92 36.94 11.38
C THR A 66 -10.58 37.27 12.84
N GLY A 67 -9.30 37.23 13.20
CA GLY A 67 -8.81 37.48 14.56
C GLY A 67 -8.65 36.23 15.44
N GLN A 68 -9.11 35.06 15.00
CA GLN A 68 -8.89 33.79 15.69
C GLN A 68 -7.85 32.93 14.97
N LYS A 69 -7.06 32.17 15.74
CA LYS A 69 -6.12 31.18 15.18
C LYS A 69 -6.87 29.90 14.84
N HIS A 70 -6.87 29.52 13.57
CA HIS A 70 -7.46 28.26 13.11
C HIS A 70 -6.36 27.23 12.88
N ARG A 71 -6.56 26.00 13.38
CA ARG A 71 -5.63 24.89 13.16
C ARG A 71 -6.23 23.91 12.15
N PHE A 72 -5.79 24.02 10.91
CA PHE A 72 -6.08 23.00 9.90
C PHE A 72 -5.17 21.80 10.13
N ARG A 73 -5.76 20.59 10.11
CA ARG A 73 -5.03 19.33 10.16
C ARG A 73 -5.38 18.53 8.92
N ARG A 74 -4.36 18.04 8.21
CA ARG A 74 -4.57 17.07 7.14
C ARG A 74 -5.20 15.82 7.74
N LYS A 75 -6.27 15.31 7.12
CA LYS A 75 -6.78 13.98 7.46
C LYS A 75 -5.75 12.96 6.98
N GLU A 76 -5.20 12.20 7.91
CA GLU A 76 -4.32 11.08 7.60
C GLU A 76 -5.19 9.89 7.24
N ASN A 77 -4.92 9.29 6.08
CA ASN A 77 -5.51 8.01 5.70
C ASN A 77 -4.38 7.11 5.23
N LEU A 78 -3.92 6.26 6.14
CA LEU A 78 -2.77 5.39 5.96
C LEU A 78 -3.24 3.97 5.66
N GLY A 79 -2.46 3.27 4.84
CA GLY A 79 -2.70 1.89 4.46
C GLY A 79 -1.48 1.03 4.79
N LEU A 80 -1.71 -0.25 5.06
CA LEU A 80 -0.68 -1.27 5.23
C LEU A 80 -1.04 -2.46 4.35
N VAL A 81 -0.10 -2.90 3.52
CA VAL A 81 -0.18 -4.20 2.84
C VAL A 81 0.64 -5.19 3.65
N ILE A 82 0.02 -6.31 4.00
CA ILE A 82 0.67 -7.42 4.70
C ILE A 82 0.75 -8.57 3.70
N ARG A 83 1.98 -8.97 3.39
CA ARG A 83 2.25 -10.13 2.53
C ARG A 83 2.65 -11.32 3.38
N LEU A 84 1.83 -12.36 3.38
CA LEU A 84 2.08 -13.60 4.13
C LEU A 84 2.43 -14.71 3.15
N GLU A 85 3.52 -15.44 3.37
CA GLU A 85 3.79 -16.65 2.58
C GLU A 85 2.84 -17.76 3.00
N VAL A 86 2.16 -18.35 2.03
CA VAL A 86 1.32 -19.53 2.25
C VAL A 86 2.22 -20.76 2.09
N GLU A 87 2.30 -21.59 3.13
CA GLU A 87 3.09 -22.83 3.09
C GLU A 87 2.71 -23.70 1.88
N PRO A 88 3.68 -24.12 1.06
CA PRO A 88 3.42 -25.03 -0.05
C PRO A 88 2.77 -26.33 0.44
N GLY A 89 1.55 -26.62 -0.03
CA GLY A 89 0.78 -27.82 0.36
C GLY A 89 -0.24 -27.58 1.48
N LYS A 90 -0.21 -26.42 2.13
CA LYS A 90 -1.21 -26.01 3.13
C LYS A 90 -1.89 -24.73 2.63
N LYS A 91 -2.98 -24.90 1.88
CA LYS A 91 -3.84 -23.75 1.55
C LYS A 91 -4.40 -23.20 2.86
N PRO A 92 -4.38 -21.88 3.09
CA PRO A 92 -5.11 -21.32 4.21
C PRO A 92 -6.57 -21.69 3.98
N ALA A 93 -7.27 -22.08 5.04
CA ALA A 93 -8.67 -22.39 4.90
C ALA A 93 -9.39 -21.11 4.45
N GLU A 94 -10.41 -21.22 3.59
CA GLU A 94 -11.13 -20.04 3.10
C GLU A 94 -11.72 -19.18 4.23
N ASP A 95 -11.96 -19.82 5.37
CA ASP A 95 -12.50 -19.25 6.60
C ASP A 95 -11.44 -18.88 7.64
N ASP A 96 -10.14 -18.99 7.31
CA ASP A 96 -9.08 -18.40 8.12
C ASP A 96 -9.26 -16.87 8.16
N ARG A 97 -9.15 -16.31 9.37
CA ARG A 97 -9.39 -14.89 9.61
C ARG A 97 -8.11 -14.19 10.04
N PHE A 98 -7.79 -13.13 9.32
CA PHE A 98 -6.62 -12.28 9.54
C PHE A 98 -7.09 -10.97 10.17
N VAL A 99 -6.93 -10.87 11.49
CA VAL A 99 -7.46 -9.77 12.29
C VAL A 99 -6.34 -8.79 12.63
N LEU A 100 -6.42 -7.59 12.06
CA LEU A 100 -5.56 -6.47 12.46
C LEU A 100 -6.31 -5.63 13.49
N SER A 101 -5.71 -5.46 14.66
CA SER A 101 -6.23 -4.64 15.75
C SER A 101 -5.24 -3.54 16.12
N GLY A 102 -5.74 -2.37 16.51
CA GLY A 102 -4.93 -1.21 16.90
C GLY A 102 -5.16 -0.80 18.34
N SER A 103 -4.15 -0.17 18.94
CA SER A 103 -4.18 0.34 20.32
C SER A 103 -5.18 1.48 20.56
N ASP A 104 -5.91 1.90 19.53
CA ASP A 104 -6.97 2.91 19.56
C ASP A 104 -8.36 2.35 19.29
N GLY A 105 -8.52 1.03 19.36
CA GLY A 105 -9.80 0.36 19.09
C GLY A 105 -10.05 0.11 17.60
N TYR A 106 -9.09 0.41 16.71
CA TYR A 106 -9.14 -0.06 15.34
C TYR A 106 -9.24 -1.59 15.31
N ARG A 107 -10.15 -2.14 14.48
CA ARG A 107 -10.21 -3.58 14.21
C ARG A 107 -10.71 -3.82 12.79
N ARG A 108 -9.99 -4.63 12.04
CA ARG A 108 -10.38 -5.13 10.72
C ARG A 108 -10.08 -6.61 10.62
N GLU A 109 -10.94 -7.30 9.90
CA GLU A 109 -10.91 -8.74 9.71
C GLU A 109 -10.99 -9.02 8.22
N LYS A 110 -10.04 -9.81 7.75
CA LYS A 110 -9.84 -10.20 6.36
C LYS A 110 -9.74 -11.72 6.26
N THR A 111 -9.97 -12.24 5.07
CA THR A 111 -9.93 -13.67 4.73
C THR A 111 -9.10 -13.87 3.48
N VAL A 112 -8.90 -15.12 3.08
CA VAL A 112 -8.25 -15.46 1.79
C VAL A 112 -8.95 -14.79 0.60
N LYS A 113 -10.26 -14.51 0.70
CA LYS A 113 -11.04 -13.84 -0.36
C LYS A 113 -10.68 -12.38 -0.57
N ASP A 114 -9.99 -11.78 0.41
CA ASP A 114 -9.53 -10.39 0.37
C ASP A 114 -8.13 -10.24 -0.25
N ASP A 115 -7.55 -11.31 -0.78
CA ASP A 115 -6.24 -11.29 -1.43
C ASP A 115 -6.19 -10.31 -2.62
N GLN A 116 -5.18 -9.44 -2.62
CA GLN A 116 -4.97 -8.45 -3.68
C GLN A 116 -4.29 -9.05 -4.92
N ILE A 117 -3.56 -10.16 -4.79
CA ILE A 117 -2.83 -10.80 -5.89
C ILE A 117 -3.17 -12.30 -5.94
N PRO A 118 -4.41 -12.66 -6.32
CA PRO A 118 -4.86 -14.04 -6.29
C PRO A 118 -4.07 -14.92 -7.24
N GLY A 119 -3.68 -16.10 -6.75
CA GLY A 119 -3.04 -17.15 -7.53
C GLY A 119 -1.52 -17.14 -7.52
N ASP A 120 -0.90 -16.21 -6.77
CA ASP A 120 0.51 -16.34 -6.40
C ASP A 120 0.66 -17.22 -5.13
N ARG A 121 1.88 -17.30 -4.58
CA ARG A 121 2.19 -18.12 -3.40
C ARG A 121 2.02 -17.36 -2.08
N TYR A 122 1.49 -16.16 -2.14
CA TYR A 122 1.37 -15.24 -1.02
C TYR A 122 -0.10 -14.91 -0.80
N LEU A 123 -0.38 -14.36 0.38
CA LEU A 123 -1.64 -13.72 0.69
C LEU A 123 -1.35 -12.24 0.96
N ASP A 124 -1.80 -11.38 0.05
CA ASP A 124 -1.57 -9.93 0.11
C ASP A 124 -2.82 -9.23 0.65
N LEU A 125 -2.79 -8.85 1.94
CA LEU A 125 -3.93 -8.24 2.64
C LEU A 125 -3.71 -6.74 2.85
N HIS A 126 -4.65 -5.94 2.36
CA HIS A 126 -4.63 -4.49 2.55
C HIS A 126 -5.53 -4.06 3.72
N TYR A 127 -5.02 -3.16 4.55
CA TYR A 127 -5.72 -2.55 5.69
C TYR A 127 -5.62 -1.03 5.60
N SER A 128 -6.76 -0.33 5.47
CA SER A 128 -6.82 1.14 5.46
C SER A 128 -7.27 1.73 6.80
N GLY A 129 -7.22 3.07 6.93
CA GLY A 129 -7.69 3.79 8.10
C GLY A 129 -6.73 3.73 9.29
N LEU A 130 -5.47 3.40 9.05
CA LEU A 130 -4.44 3.32 10.07
C LEU A 130 -3.96 4.71 10.50
N ARG A 131 -3.35 4.80 11.68
CA ARG A 131 -2.88 6.05 12.29
C ARG A 131 -1.40 5.93 12.64
N PRO A 132 -0.57 6.96 12.38
CA PRO A 132 0.88 6.84 12.40
C PRO A 132 1.44 6.63 13.82
N LYS A 133 0.80 7.23 14.84
CA LYS A 133 1.23 7.13 16.23
C LYS A 133 0.59 5.97 17.00
N LYS A 134 0.06 4.97 16.27
CA LYS A 134 -0.62 3.82 16.85
C LYS A 134 0.18 2.55 16.64
N LYS A 135 -0.13 1.57 17.48
CA LYS A 135 0.48 0.25 17.48
C LYS A 135 -0.55 -0.75 17.03
N TYR A 136 -0.10 -1.78 16.31
CA TYR A 136 -0.97 -2.76 15.71
C TYR A 136 -0.51 -4.18 16.05
N THR A 137 -1.49 -5.08 16.11
CA THR A 137 -1.34 -6.51 16.33
C THR A 137 -2.09 -7.24 15.23
N LEU A 138 -1.40 -8.15 14.54
CA LEU A 138 -2.02 -9.06 13.58
C LEU A 138 -2.14 -10.45 14.19
N GLN A 139 -3.35 -10.99 14.16
CA GLN A 139 -3.63 -12.37 14.55
C GLN A 139 -4.22 -13.15 13.38
N VAL A 140 -3.83 -14.41 13.25
CA VAL A 140 -4.44 -15.41 12.38
C VAL A 140 -5.31 -16.31 13.25
N ILE A 141 -6.60 -16.37 12.94
CA ILE A 141 -7.55 -17.22 13.63
C ILE A 141 -7.94 -18.33 12.65
N PRO A 142 -7.50 -19.59 12.88
CA PRO A 142 -7.81 -20.70 12.00
C PRO A 142 -9.32 -20.97 11.93
N GLY A 143 -9.85 -21.18 10.72
CA GLY A 143 -11.27 -21.47 10.51
C GLY A 143 -11.75 -22.77 11.16
N GLY A 144 -10.88 -23.78 11.17
CA GLY A 144 -11.15 -25.13 11.71
C GLY A 144 -11.16 -25.28 13.23
N GLY A 145 -11.14 -24.20 14.01
CA GLY A 145 -11.22 -24.26 15.48
C GLY A 145 -9.88 -24.40 16.21
N GLY A 146 -8.80 -23.88 15.64
CA GLY A 146 -7.49 -23.79 16.30
C GLY A 146 -7.32 -22.54 17.17
N ASP A 147 -6.27 -22.52 17.99
CA ASP A 147 -5.91 -21.34 18.77
C ASP A 147 -5.45 -20.19 17.85
N PRO A 148 -5.82 -18.92 18.16
CA PRO A 148 -5.31 -17.77 17.43
C PRO A 148 -3.78 -17.67 17.52
N GLU A 149 -3.13 -17.54 16.37
CA GLU A 149 -1.70 -17.27 16.27
C GLU A 149 -1.46 -15.77 16.13
N THR A 150 -0.44 -15.25 16.82
CA THR A 150 -0.07 -13.82 16.71
C THR A 150 1.15 -13.68 15.81
N VAL A 151 0.98 -13.03 14.66
CA VAL A 151 2.06 -12.79 13.69
C VAL A 151 2.99 -11.70 14.20
N PHE A 152 2.42 -10.61 14.71
CA PHE A 152 3.13 -9.56 15.41
C PHE A 152 2.22 -8.88 16.43
N LYS A 153 2.81 -8.31 17.48
CA LYS A 153 2.09 -7.74 18.61
C LYS A 153 2.58 -6.34 18.97
N ASP A 154 1.65 -5.40 19.08
CA ASP A 154 1.86 -4.02 19.52
C ASP A 154 3.01 -3.30 18.79
N VAL A 155 3.16 -3.56 17.49
CA VAL A 155 4.20 -2.97 16.66
C VAL A 155 3.76 -1.57 16.21
N PRO A 156 4.58 -0.51 16.41
CA PRO A 156 4.29 0.82 15.89
C PRO A 156 4.06 0.83 14.38
N TYR A 157 3.08 1.61 13.91
CA TYR A 157 2.83 1.75 12.47
C TYR A 157 4.08 2.17 11.70
N GLU A 158 4.91 3.04 12.26
CA GLU A 158 6.14 3.52 11.60
C GLU A 158 7.12 2.39 11.29
N GLU A 159 7.17 1.35 12.14
CA GLU A 159 7.99 0.16 11.90
C GLU A 159 7.37 -0.75 10.83
N LEU A 160 6.04 -0.94 10.86
CA LEU A 160 5.32 -1.73 9.86
C LEU A 160 5.37 -1.09 8.47
N ALA A 161 5.17 0.22 8.39
CA ALA A 161 5.19 0.99 7.15
C ALA A 161 6.59 1.04 6.51
N GLY A 162 7.65 0.92 7.32
CA GLY A 162 9.03 0.80 6.82
C GLY A 162 9.29 -0.54 6.11
N LEU A 163 8.51 -1.58 6.44
CA LEU A 163 8.63 -2.93 5.87
C LEU A 163 7.69 -3.15 4.67
N SER A 164 6.57 -2.43 4.62
CA SER A 164 5.70 -2.37 3.45
C SER A 164 6.46 -1.67 2.32
N GLY A 165 6.98 -2.46 1.37
CA GLY A 165 7.87 -2.01 0.30
C GLY A 165 7.51 -0.63 -0.23
N LYS A 166 8.49 0.30 -0.19
CA LYS A 166 8.38 1.58 -0.87
C LYS A 166 8.00 1.30 -2.32
N SER A 167 6.75 1.59 -2.70
CA SER A 167 6.39 1.68 -4.10
C SER A 167 7.39 2.63 -4.73
N GLN A 168 8.16 2.16 -5.71
CA GLN A 168 9.11 2.98 -6.46
C GLN A 168 8.34 4.09 -7.19
N SER A 169 8.11 5.20 -6.51
CA SER A 169 7.57 6.43 -7.09
C SER A 169 7.96 7.63 -6.23
N ASP A 170 9.18 7.64 -5.70
CA ASP A 170 9.83 8.90 -5.36
C ASP A 170 10.64 9.30 -6.59
N GLY A 171 9.91 9.83 -7.57
CA GLY A 171 10.48 10.71 -8.58
C GLY A 171 10.81 12.04 -7.92
N GLU A 172 11.85 12.06 -7.10
CA GLU A 172 12.57 13.30 -6.80
C GLU A 172 13.78 13.35 -7.72
N GLY A 173 13.56 14.01 -8.85
CA GLY A 173 14.65 14.60 -9.62
C GLY A 173 15.38 15.58 -8.72
N ASN A 174 16.53 15.14 -8.21
CA ASN A 174 17.65 16.02 -7.98
C ASN A 174 18.90 15.24 -8.35
N SER A 175 19.24 15.25 -9.65
CA SER A 175 20.58 14.93 -10.08
C SER A 175 21.50 16.04 -9.54
N PRO A 176 22.43 15.76 -8.62
CA PRO A 176 23.58 16.64 -8.48
C PRO A 176 24.35 16.53 -9.80
N SER A 177 24.25 17.57 -10.63
CA SER A 177 25.26 17.83 -11.65
C SER A 177 26.60 17.86 -10.93
N SER A 178 27.42 16.83 -11.16
CA SER A 178 28.84 16.89 -10.80
C SER A 178 29.64 17.05 -12.08
N PRO A 179 30.67 17.90 -12.05
CA PRO A 179 31.33 18.43 -13.23
C PRO A 179 32.30 17.41 -13.84
N GLN A 180 32.59 17.64 -15.12
CA GLN A 180 33.65 17.00 -15.88
C GLN A 180 34.95 16.87 -15.09
N GLY A 181 35.52 15.67 -15.12
CA GLY A 181 36.90 15.37 -14.81
C GLY A 181 37.37 14.30 -15.77
N ASP A 182 38.01 14.75 -16.86
CA ASP A 182 38.85 13.91 -17.70
C ASP A 182 39.98 13.32 -16.83
N GLU A 183 40.05 12.00 -16.69
CA GLU A 183 41.34 11.32 -16.50
C GLU A 183 41.39 10.03 -17.35
N PRO A 184 42.54 9.77 -18.00
CA PRO A 184 42.66 8.78 -19.05
C PRO A 184 42.83 7.36 -18.50
N TYR A 185 42.25 6.40 -19.21
CA TYR A 185 42.50 4.97 -19.05
C TYR A 185 44.00 4.67 -19.30
N PRO A 186 44.68 3.88 -18.45
CA PRO A 186 45.95 3.29 -18.83
C PRO A 186 45.72 2.19 -19.89
N GLU A 187 46.40 2.33 -21.02
CA GLU A 187 46.52 1.32 -22.07
C GLU A 187 47.17 0.05 -21.50
N GLU A 188 46.52 -1.11 -21.67
CA GLU A 188 47.17 -2.41 -21.46
C GLU A 188 48.14 -2.67 -22.62
N PRO A 189 49.37 -3.15 -22.37
CA PRO A 189 50.32 -3.42 -23.44
C PRO A 189 49.98 -4.72 -24.18
N ASP A 190 50.04 -4.63 -25.51
CA ASP A 190 50.03 -5.74 -26.46
C ASP A 190 51.17 -6.74 -26.16
N GLU A 191 50.84 -7.99 -25.86
CA GLU A 191 51.77 -9.11 -25.96
C GLU A 191 51.45 -9.92 -27.23
N GLU A 192 52.01 -9.48 -28.36
CA GLU A 192 52.43 -10.40 -29.41
C GLU A 192 53.90 -10.78 -29.16
N ALA A 193 54.15 -12.08 -28.96
CA ALA A 193 55.42 -12.69 -29.32
C ALA A 193 55.20 -14.16 -29.67
N GLU A 194 55.30 -14.42 -30.96
CA GLU A 194 55.60 -15.70 -31.57
C GLU A 194 56.84 -16.35 -30.93
N SER A 195 56.95 -17.69 -31.04
CA SER A 195 58.11 -18.36 -31.66
C SER A 195 58.43 -19.72 -31.00
N THR A 196 58.08 -20.77 -31.76
CA THR A 196 58.79 -22.03 -32.02
C THR A 196 59.77 -22.63 -31.01
N GLY A 197 59.60 -23.93 -30.78
CA GLY A 197 60.58 -24.86 -30.23
C GLY A 197 60.02 -26.26 -30.07
#